data_AF-B6IFS5-F1
#
_entry.id   AF-B6IFS5-F1
#
_cell.length_a   1.000
_cell.length_b   1.000
_cell.length_c   1.000
_cell.angle_alpha   90.00
_cell.angle_beta   90.00
_cell.angle_gamma   90.00
#
_symmetry.space_group_name_H-M   'P 1'
#
loop_
_entity.id
_entity.type
_entity.pdbx_description
1 polymer ?
#
loop_
_entity_poly.entity_id
_entity_poly.type
_entity_poly.pdbx_seq_one_letter_code
_entity_poly.pdbx_strand_id
1 'polypeptide(L)'
;MAELTLETVIADNTEVRYVGKKLEVNFRFRLAERLPKIGFAEKAVPLHISKLSISEGSVKINDTEYCLGVLRQFREGPTPEVLSWCGTNTSRNTKPY
;
A
#
# COMPACT_ATOMS: atom_id res chain seq x y z
N MET A 1 -27.38 14.21 20.44
CA MET A 1 -26.78 14.65 19.16
C MET A 1 -25.55 13.79 18.94
N ALA A 2 -25.57 12.89 17.95
CA ALA A 2 -24.39 12.07 17.64
C ALA A 2 -23.42 12.94 16.84
N GLU A 3 -22.21 13.13 17.35
CA GLU A 3 -21.14 13.82 16.65
C GLU A 3 -20.65 12.91 15.52
N LEU A 4 -20.75 13.38 14.27
CA LEU A 4 -20.22 12.66 13.12
C LEU A 4 -18.69 12.77 13.15
N THR A 5 -18.00 11.63 13.13
CA THR A 5 -16.55 11.63 13.02
C THR A 5 -16.15 12.09 11.61
N LEU A 6 -15.00 12.75 11.50
CA LEU A 6 -14.45 13.14 10.19
C LEU A 6 -14.33 11.94 9.23
N GLU A 7 -14.13 10.74 9.76
CA GLU A 7 -14.03 9.50 8.99
C GLU A 7 -15.35 9.11 8.34
N THR A 8 -16.49 9.21 9.05
CA THR A 8 -17.79 8.90 8.47
C THR A 8 -18.21 9.95 7.44
N VAL A 9 -17.92 11.24 7.71
CA VAL A 9 -18.17 12.33 6.76
C VAL A 9 -17.39 12.14 5.45
N ILE A 10 -16.12 11.74 5.53
CA ILE A 10 -15.29 11.49 4.36
C ILE A 10 -15.73 10.22 3.63
N ALA A 11 -16.04 9.14 4.36
CA ALA A 11 -16.49 7.88 3.79
C ALA A 11 -17.81 8.01 3.02
N ASP A 12 -18.73 8.84 3.49
CA ASP A 12 -20.03 9.07 2.86
C ASP A 12 -20.00 10.15 1.77
N ASN A 13 -18.86 10.81 1.55
CA ASN A 13 -18.73 11.85 0.53
C ASN A 13 -18.86 11.26 -0.89
N THR A 14 -19.96 11.61 -1.58
CA THR A 14 -20.29 11.09 -2.91
C THR A 14 -19.26 11.46 -3.97
N GLU A 15 -18.69 12.66 -3.91
CA GLU A 15 -17.70 13.14 -4.90
C GLU A 15 -16.38 12.38 -4.77
N VAL A 16 -15.87 12.23 -3.55
CA VAL A 16 -14.64 11.47 -3.27
C VAL A 16 -14.82 10.02 -3.74
N ARG A 17 -15.99 9.43 -3.48
CA ARG A 17 -16.30 8.07 -3.94
C ARG A 17 -16.38 7.97 -5.46
N TYR A 18 -17.01 8.93 -6.12
CA TYR A 18 -17.16 8.95 -7.57
C TYR A 18 -15.79 9.08 -8.26
N VAL A 19 -14.93 9.97 -7.77
CA VAL A 19 -13.55 10.10 -8.25
C VAL A 19 -12.79 8.80 -8.01
N GLY A 20 -12.89 8.22 -6.81
CA GLY A 20 -12.22 6.96 -6.44
C GLY A 20 -12.55 5.79 -7.38
N LYS A 21 -13.79 5.72 -7.90
CA LYS A 21 -14.20 4.69 -8.88
C LYS A 21 -13.49 4.79 -10.22
N LYS A 22 -13.07 5.99 -10.63
CA LYS A 22 -12.42 6.25 -11.92
C LYS A 22 -10.90 6.08 -11.89
N LEU A 23 -10.33 6.03 -10.69
CA LEU A 23 -8.89 5.92 -10.52
C LEU A 23 -8.43 4.48 -10.75
N GLU A 24 -7.28 4.35 -11.41
CA GLU A 24 -6.58 3.09 -11.55
C GLU A 24 -6.17 2.54 -10.18
N VAL A 25 -6.13 1.21 -10.05
CA VAL A 25 -6.02 0.54 -8.75
C VAL A 25 -4.71 0.83 -8.02
N ASN A 26 -3.58 0.84 -8.72
CA ASN A 26 -2.28 1.12 -8.14
C ASN A 26 -2.16 2.60 -7.74
N PHE A 27 -2.81 3.49 -8.50
CA PHE A 27 -2.94 4.89 -8.11
C PHE A 27 -3.72 5.06 -6.80
N ARG A 28 -4.81 4.30 -6.60
CA ARG A 28 -5.59 4.33 -5.35
C ARG A 28 -4.76 3.91 -4.14
N PHE A 29 -3.95 2.85 -4.26
CA PHE A 29 -3.09 2.41 -3.15
C PHE A 29 -2.07 3.47 -2.76
N ARG A 30 -1.40 4.10 -3.74
CA ARG A 30 -0.45 5.20 -3.48
C ARG A 30 -1.14 6.43 -2.88
N LEU A 31 -2.37 6.70 -3.29
CA LEU A 31 -3.16 7.80 -2.75
C LEU A 31 -3.52 7.54 -1.28
N ALA A 32 -3.97 6.33 -0.94
CA ALA A 32 -4.30 5.93 0.43
C ALA A 32 -3.07 5.94 1.36
N GLU A 33 -1.91 5.55 0.85
CA GLU A 33 -0.63 5.62 1.58
C GLU A 33 -0.26 7.06 1.94
N ARG A 34 -0.40 7.99 1.00
CA ARG A 34 -0.06 9.41 1.19
C ARG A 34 -1.12 10.19 1.96
N LEU A 35 -2.39 9.78 1.85
CA LEU A 35 -3.53 10.44 2.46
C LEU A 35 -4.37 9.43 3.25
N PRO A 36 -3.94 9.01 4.45
CA PRO A 36 -4.63 7.97 5.22
C PRO A 36 -6.11 8.27 5.47
N LYS A 37 -6.47 9.56 5.62
CA LYS A 37 -7.85 10.02 5.81
C LYS A 37 -8.78 9.72 4.63
N ILE A 38 -8.24 9.63 3.40
CA ILE A 38 -9.03 9.25 2.22
C ILE A 38 -9.21 7.73 2.11
N GLY A 39 -8.40 6.96 2.84
CA GLY A 39 -8.45 5.50 2.85
C GLY A 39 -9.81 4.94 3.26
N PHE A 40 -10.57 5.66 4.08
CA PHE A 40 -11.94 5.27 4.47
C PHE A 40 -12.91 5.33 3.29
N ALA A 41 -12.89 6.44 2.55
CA ALA A 41 -13.70 6.60 1.33
C ALA A 41 -13.24 5.66 0.22
N GLU A 42 -11.93 5.44 0.10
CA GLU A 42 -11.34 4.48 -0.83
C GLU A 42 -11.84 3.06 -0.56
N LYS A 43 -11.81 2.60 0.70
CA LYS A 43 -12.33 1.29 1.11
C LYS A 43 -13.85 1.14 0.92
N ALA A 44 -14.61 2.22 0.96
CA ALA A 44 -16.06 2.23 0.73
C ALA A 44 -16.43 2.13 -0.77
N VAL A 45 -15.43 2.14 -1.66
CA VAL A 45 -15.61 2.09 -3.11
C VAL A 45 -15.10 0.76 -3.66
N PRO A 46 -15.89 0.03 -4.48
CA PRO A 46 -15.45 -1.20 -5.12
C PRO A 46 -14.13 -1.02 -5.88
N LEU A 47 -13.28 -2.04 -5.81
CA LEU A 47 -11.99 -2.09 -6.47
C LEU A 47 -12.09 -2.98 -7.71
N HIS A 48 -11.74 -2.47 -8.90
CA HIS A 48 -11.69 -3.30 -10.11
C HIS A 48 -10.23 -3.72 -10.39
N ILE A 49 -9.95 -5.01 -10.21
CA ILE A 49 -8.64 -5.62 -10.49
C ILE A 49 -8.79 -6.51 -11.73
N SER A 50 -7.99 -6.26 -12.76
CA SER A 50 -8.03 -7.05 -14.00
C SER A 50 -7.23 -8.34 -13.90
N LYS A 51 -6.08 -8.31 -13.21
CA LYS A 51 -5.25 -9.50 -12.95
C LYS A 51 -4.79 -9.49 -11.51
N LEU A 52 -4.94 -10.61 -10.82
CA LEU A 52 -4.43 -10.81 -9.47
C LEU A 52 -3.59 -12.08 -9.46
N SER A 53 -2.35 -11.98 -8.99
CA SER A 53 -1.49 -13.12 -8.71
C SER A 53 -0.90 -12.94 -7.31
N ILE A 54 -1.00 -13.98 -6.50
CA ILE A 54 -0.46 -14.02 -5.15
C ILE A 54 0.62 -15.10 -5.16
N SER A 55 1.79 -14.76 -4.65
CA SER A 55 2.94 -15.66 -4.52
C SER A 55 3.51 -15.55 -3.11
N GLU A 56 4.44 -16.42 -2.78
CA GLU A 56 5.13 -16.34 -1.49
C GLU A 56 5.86 -14.99 -1.37
N GLY A 57 5.34 -14.07 -0.55
CA GLY A 57 5.98 -12.78 -0.27
C GLY A 57 5.71 -11.64 -1.24
N SER A 58 4.95 -11.89 -2.31
CA SER A 58 4.52 -10.83 -3.22
C SER A 58 3.08 -10.99 -3.67
N VAL A 59 2.47 -9.86 -3.97
CA VAL A 59 1.15 -9.75 -4.56
C VAL A 59 1.29 -8.91 -5.83
N LYS A 60 0.94 -9.48 -6.97
CA LYS A 60 0.91 -8.76 -8.23
C LYS A 60 -0.53 -8.38 -8.58
N ILE A 61 -0.76 -7.08 -8.70
CA ILE A 61 -2.05 -6.49 -9.04
C ILE A 61 -1.90 -5.78 -10.39
N ASN A 62 -2.66 -6.25 -11.37
CA ASN A 62 -2.48 -5.93 -12.78
C ASN A 62 -1.02 -6.23 -13.19
N ASP A 63 -0.27 -5.20 -13.57
CA ASP A 63 1.13 -5.31 -13.97
C ASP A 63 2.10 -4.77 -12.90
N THR A 64 1.59 -4.45 -11.70
CA THR A 64 2.39 -3.93 -10.57
C THR A 64 2.59 -5.01 -9.52
N GLU A 65 3.85 -5.26 -9.13
CA GLU A 65 4.21 -6.19 -8.06
C GLU A 65 4.43 -5.44 -6.74
N TYR A 66 3.78 -5.93 -5.68
CA TYR A 66 3.90 -5.46 -4.30
C TYR A 66 4.59 -6.55 -3.49
N CYS A 67 5.75 -6.23 -2.90
CA CYS A 67 6.50 -7.17 -2.07
C CYS A 67 6.30 -6.86 -0.58
N LEU A 68 6.19 -7.90 0.24
CA LEU A 68 6.18 -7.76 1.69
C LEU A 68 7.62 -7.56 2.21
N GLY A 69 7.93 -6.36 2.68
CA GLY A 69 9.17 -6.09 3.40
C GLY A 69 8.95 -6.25 4.91
N VAL A 70 9.75 -7.09 5.57
CA VAL A 70 9.81 -7.13 7.03
C VAL A 70 10.94 -6.20 7.47
N LEU A 71 10.63 -5.07 8.10
CA LEU A 71 11.65 -4.25 8.76
C LEU A 71 11.86 -4.78 10.18
N ARG A 72 12.94 -5.52 10.42
CA ARG A 72 13.34 -5.88 11.79
C ARG A 72 14.20 -4.77 12.37
N GLN A 73 13.64 -4.02 13.33
CA GLN A 73 14.41 -3.13 14.17
C GLN A 73 14.99 -3.95 15.33
N PHE A 74 16.30 -4.19 15.30
CA PHE A 74 17.01 -4.91 16.36
C PHE A 74 17.19 -3.97 17.55
N ARG A 75 16.84 -4.44 18.76
CA ARG A 75 16.98 -3.66 20.00
C ARG A 75 18.45 -3.39 20.35
N GLU A 76 19.34 -4.27 19.92
CA GLU A 76 20.79 -4.18 20.10
C GLU A 76 21.50 -4.65 18.84
N GLY A 77 22.58 -3.95 18.47
CA GLY A 77 23.42 -4.30 17.31
C GLY A 77 23.05 -3.60 16.00
N PRO A 78 23.96 -3.65 14.99
CA PRO A 78 23.73 -3.00 13.70
C PRO A 78 22.53 -3.63 12.98
N THR A 79 21.73 -2.79 12.32
CA THR A 79 20.65 -3.25 11.45
C THR A 79 21.26 -4.09 10.33
N PRO A 80 20.84 -5.35 10.12
CA PRO A 80 21.39 -6.16 9.04
C PRO A 80 21.10 -5.48 7.70
N GLU A 81 22.13 -5.33 6.87
CA GLU A 81 22.08 -4.55 5.62
C GLU A 81 21.00 -5.03 4.64
N VAL A 82 20.56 -6.29 4.73
CA VAL A 82 19.65 -6.87 3.73
C VAL A 82 18.70 -7.88 4.38
N LEU A 83 17.43 -7.49 4.50
CA LEU A 83 16.32 -8.45 4.52
C LEU A 83 15.81 -8.54 3.09
N SER A 84 16.43 -9.40 2.27
CA SER A 84 15.94 -9.66 0.92
C SER A 84 14.72 -10.56 1.03
N TRP A 85 13.55 -10.05 0.64
CA TRP A 85 12.38 -10.89 0.42
C TRP A 85 11.84 -10.70 -1.00
N CYS A 86 11.53 -11.86 -1.58
CA CYS A 86 11.21 -12.21 -2.96
C CYS A 86 12.29 -11.98 -4.05
N GLY A 87 13.03 -13.05 -4.38
CA GLY A 87 13.37 -13.37 -5.78
C GLY A 87 14.63 -12.79 -6.41
N THR A 88 15.58 -12.21 -5.67
CA THR A 88 16.85 -11.77 -6.29
C THR A 88 18.10 -12.21 -5.52
N ASN A 89 18.86 -13.11 -6.14
CA ASN A 89 20.31 -13.10 -6.02
C ASN A 89 20.78 -11.73 -6.56
N THR A 90 20.97 -10.74 -5.70
CA THR A 90 21.66 -9.51 -6.11
C THR A 90 22.59 -9.08 -5.01
N SER A 91 23.89 -9.35 -5.24
CA SER A 91 24.99 -8.75 -4.50
C SER A 91 24.86 -7.24 -4.60
N ARG A 92 24.39 -6.57 -3.55
CA ARG A 92 24.60 -5.13 -3.42
C ARG A 92 25.92 -4.92 -2.69
N ASN A 93 26.95 -4.61 -3.47
CA ASN A 93 28.14 -3.91 -3.02
C ASN A 93 27.69 -2.56 -2.44
N THR A 94 27.69 -2.41 -1.12
CA THR A 94 27.62 -1.11 -0.45
C THR A 94 29.02 -0.50 -0.45
N LYS A 95 29.21 0.61 -1.18
CA LYS A 95 30.31 1.54 -0.91
C LYS A 95 29.80 2.59 0.09
N PRO A 96 30.52 2.87 1.17
CA PRO A 96 30.14 3.92 2.11
C PRO A 96 30.52 5.29 1.53
N TYR A 97 29.69 6.30 1.81
CA TYR A 97 30.10 7.70 1.80
C TYR A 97 30.87 7.99 3.08
#